data_AF-A0A258DFD6-F1
#
_entry.id   AF-A0A258DFD6-F1
#
_cell.length_a   1.000
_cell.length_b   1.000
_cell.length_c   1.000
_cell.angle_alpha   90.00
_cell.angle_beta   90.00
_cell.angle_gamma   90.00
#
_symmetry.space_group_name_H-M   'P 1'
#
loop_
_entity.id
_entity.type
_entity.pdbx_description
1 polymer ?
#
loop_
_entity_poly.entity_id
_entity_poly.type
_entity_poly.pdbx_seq_one_letter_code
_entity_poly.pdbx_strand_id
1 'polypeptide(L)' 'MSDVVIVSDEATLCDAVAAALSGGQTLEVVGHGSKRGIGRATQTDLTLDVSGLAGVSLYEPDELVLSARAGTPIAPAS' A
#
# COMPACT_ATOMS: atom_id res chain seq x y z
N MET A 1 16.32 -6.08 -8.50
CA MET A 1 15.69 -6.29 -7.20
C MET A 1 15.54 -4.90 -6.63
N SER A 2 14.32 -4.34 -6.66
CA SER A 2 14.03 -3.02 -6.11
C SER A 2 14.00 -3.11 -4.59
N ASP A 3 14.47 -2.07 -3.90
CA ASP A 3 14.37 -2.01 -2.44
C ASP A 3 12.90 -1.85 -2.03
N VAL A 4 12.50 -2.53 -0.96
CA VAL A 4 11.12 -2.53 -0.45
C VAL A 4 11.04 -1.72 0.84
N VAL A 5 10.13 -0.75 0.87
CA VAL A 5 9.80 0.04 2.06
C VAL A 5 8.39 -0.34 2.50
N ILE A 6 8.27 -0.93 3.69
CA ILE A 6 6.98 -1.30 4.27
C ILE A 6 6.55 -0.20 5.24
N VAL A 7 5.32 0.30 5.09
CA VAL A 7 4.76 1.35 5.94
C VAL A 7 3.55 0.84 6.74
N SER A 8 3.38 1.35 7.95
CA SER A 8 2.33 0.93 8.89
C SER A 8 1.41 2.05 9.35
N ASP A 9 1.75 3.31 9.04
CA ASP A 9 0.96 4.48 9.37
C ASP A 9 1.13 5.59 8.33
N GLU A 10 0.29 6.62 8.43
CA GLU A 10 0.26 7.72 7.47
C GLU A 10 1.53 8.59 7.52
N ALA A 11 2.19 8.67 8.68
CA ALA A 11 3.41 9.46 8.84
C ALA A 11 4.56 8.80 8.07
N THR A 12 4.79 7.51 8.30
CA THR A 12 5.80 6.72 7.60
C THR A 12 5.52 6.62 6.10
N LEU A 13 4.25 6.59 5.69
CA LEU A 13 3.85 6.70 4.29
C LEU A 13 4.27 8.05 3.68
N CYS A 14 3.95 9.16 4.34
CA CYS A 14 4.33 10.51 3.88
C CYS A 14 5.85 10.64 3.76
N ASP A 15 6.58 10.19 4.77
CA ASP A 15 8.05 10.24 4.79
C ASP A 15 8.67 9.43 3.65
N ALA A 16 8.16 8.22 3.39
CA ALA A 16 8.64 7.37 2.30
C ALA A 16 8.43 8.01 0.92
N VAL A 17 7.26 8.62 0.69
CA VAL A 17 6.95 9.33 -0.56
C VAL A 17 7.84 10.57 -0.72
N ALA A 18 8.02 11.36 0.35
CA ALA A 18 8.87 12.54 0.34
C ALA A 18 10.34 12.19 0.09
N ALA A 19 10.84 11.12 0.69
CA ALA A 19 12.19 10.62 0.48
C ALA A 19 12.42 10.22 -0.99
N ALA A 20 11.52 9.41 -1.56
CA ALA A 20 11.61 8.98 -2.96
C ALA A 20 11.55 10.17 -3.93
N LEU A 21 10.67 11.14 -3.67
CA LEU A 21 10.58 12.38 -4.45
C LEU A 21 11.89 13.17 -4.39
N SER A 22 12.48 13.32 -3.20
CA SER A 22 13.75 14.04 -3.01
C SER A 22 14.93 13.35 -3.70
N GLY A 23 14.89 12.01 -3.77
CA GLY A 23 15.89 11.17 -4.44
C GLY A 23 15.67 11.01 -5.95
N GLY A 24 14.57 11.51 -6.51
CA GLY A 24 14.20 11.28 -7.91
C GLY A 24 13.93 9.81 -8.23
N GLN A 25 13.55 9.01 -7.23
CA GLN A 25 13.32 7.58 -7.36
C GLN A 25 11.88 7.29 -7.77
N THR A 26 11.71 6.39 -8.73
CA THR A 26 10.40 5.88 -9.15
C THR A 26 9.87 4.86 -8.15
N LEU A 27 8.56 4.91 -7.86
CA LEU A 27 7.89 4.05 -6.88
C LEU A 27 6.84 3.15 -7.55
N GLU A 28 6.91 1.86 -7.27
CA GLU A 28 5.77 0.94 -7.41
C GLU A 28 5.00 0.94 -6.08
N VAL A 29 3.72 1.30 -6.10
CA VAL A 29 2.85 1.20 -4.90
C VAL A 29 2.15 -0.14 -4.90
N VAL A 30 2.32 -0.92 -3.84
CA VAL A 30 1.80 -2.29 -3.75
C VAL A 30 1.10 -2.51 -2.42
N GLY A 31 -0.11 -3.05 -2.45
CA GLY A 31 -0.75 -3.64 -1.27
C GLY A 31 -0.40 -5.13 -1.18
N HIS A 32 -1.38 -6.01 -1.31
CA HIS A 32 -1.16 -7.47 -1.29
C HIS A 32 -0.68 -8.07 -2.63
N GLY A 33 -0.25 -7.25 -3.60
CA GLY A 33 0.32 -7.72 -4.88
C GLY A 33 -0.62 -8.50 -5.80
N SER A 34 -1.92 -8.64 -5.49
CA SER A 34 -2.87 -9.49 -6.24
C SER A 34 -3.09 -9.09 -7.70
N LYS A 35 -2.59 -7.91 -8.12
CA LYS A 35 -2.70 -7.37 -9.47
C LYS A 35 -1.37 -7.28 -10.22
N ARG A 36 -0.25 -7.76 -9.65
CA ARG A 36 1.07 -7.74 -10.31
C ARG A 36 1.11 -8.52 -11.64
N GLY A 37 0.21 -9.48 -11.83
CA GLY A 37 0.05 -10.22 -13.09
C GLY A 37 -0.77 -9.49 -14.16
N ILE A 38 -1.27 -8.27 -13.90
CA ILE A 38 -2.13 -7.52 -14.82
C ILE A 38 -1.36 -6.34 -15.38
N GLY A 39 -1.40 -6.18 -16.71
CA GLY A 39 -0.76 -5.07 -17.39
C GLY A 39 0.70 -5.35 -17.76
N ARG A 40 1.47 -4.28 -18.02
CA ARG A 40 2.88 -4.38 -18.34
C ARG A 40 3.70 -4.36 -17.07
N ALA A 41 4.75 -5.18 -17.02
CA ALA A 41 5.76 -5.08 -15.97
C ALA A 41 6.46 -3.72 -16.09
N THR A 42 6.49 -2.98 -14.99
CA THR A 42 7.18 -1.70 -14.88
C THR A 42 8.44 -1.92 -14.06
N GLN A 43 9.55 -1.29 -14.46
CA GLN A 43 10.75 -1.22 -13.63
C GLN A 43 10.70 0.08 -12.84
N THR A 44 10.72 -0.04 -11.52
CA THR A 44 10.82 1.09 -10.59
C THR A 44 12.02 0.91 -9.68
N ASP A 45 12.53 2.01 -9.15
CA ASP A 45 13.68 2.01 -8.25
C ASP A 45 13.32 1.39 -6.89
N LEU A 46 12.11 1.70 -6.41
CA LEU A 46 11.59 1.31 -5.11
C LEU A 46 10.20 0.68 -5.20
N THR A 47 9.90 -0.21 -4.26
CA THR A 47 8.55 -0.70 -3.99
C THR A 47 8.10 -0.14 -2.64
N LEU A 48 7.00 0.61 -2.65
CA LEU A 48 6.29 1.09 -1.48
C LEU A 48 5.18 0.12 -1.12
N ASP A 49 5.41 -0.71 -0.10
CA ASP A 49 4.47 -1.69 0.40
C ASP A 49 3.57 -1.08 1.48
N VAL A 50 2.29 -0.95 1.13
CA VAL A 50 1.25 -0.40 2.01
C VAL A 50 0.44 -1.48 2.72
N SER A 51 0.83 -2.76 2.66
CA SER A 51 0.10 -3.84 3.33
C SER A 51 0.05 -3.68 4.84
N GLY A 52 1.00 -2.95 5.44
CA GLY A 52 0.99 -2.61 6.86
C GLY A 52 -0.09 -1.59 7.25
N LEU A 53 -0.65 -0.84 6.29
CA LEU A 53 -1.78 0.06 6.51
C LEU A 53 -3.10 -0.71 6.51
N ALA A 54 -3.26 -1.60 7.48
CA ALA A 54 -4.44 -2.43 7.64
C ALA A 54 -5.38 -1.90 8.73
N GLY A 55 -6.67 -2.19 8.60
CA GLY A 55 -7.69 -1.92 9.61
C GLY A 55 -8.94 -1.26 9.03
N VAL A 56 -10.09 -1.53 9.66
CA VAL A 56 -11.37 -0.88 9.37
C VAL A 56 -11.45 0.40 10.19
N SER A 57 -11.68 1.54 9.54
CA SER A 57 -11.81 2.85 10.18
C SER A 57 -13.26 3.24 10.46
N LEU A 58 -14.21 2.68 9.71
CA LEU A 58 -15.65 2.91 9.89
C LEU A 58 -16.41 1.62 9.57
N TYR A 59 -17.38 1.29 10.43
CA TYR A 59 -18.30 0.18 10.20
C TYR A 59 -19.70 0.58 10.65
N GLU A 60 -20.58 0.83 9.68
CA GLU A 60 -21.97 1.23 9.87
C GLU A 60 -22.88 0.20 9.19
N PRO A 61 -23.20 -0.92 9.86
CA PRO A 61 -23.90 -2.04 9.25
C PRO A 61 -25.33 -1.71 8.85
N ASP A 62 -26.01 -0.86 9.62
CA ASP A 62 -27.39 -0.44 9.32
C ASP A 62 -27.47 0.38 8.03
N GLU A 63 -26.38 1.09 7.70
CA GLU A 63 -26.24 1.88 6.47
C GLU A 63 -25.54 1.11 5.34
N LEU A 64 -25.06 -0.12 5.61
CA LEU A 64 -24.23 -0.91 4.70
C LEU A 64 -22.94 -0.19 4.26
N VAL A 65 -22.36 0.62 5.16
CA VAL A 65 -21.15 1.40 4.90
C VAL A 65 -19.96 0.82 5.67
N LEU A 66 -18.83 0.69 4.97
CA LEU A 66 -17.55 0.28 5.55
C LEU A 66 -16.42 1.09 4.92
N SER A 67 -15.52 1.61 5.75
CA SER A 67 -14.25 2.20 5.32
C SER A 67 -13.09 1.39 5.89
N ALA A 68 -12.13 1.06 5.04
CA ALA A 68 -10.94 0.31 5.41
C ALA A 68 -9.70 0.98 4.85
N ARG A 69 -8.58 0.82 5.54
CA ARG A 69 -7.28 1.31 5.09
C ARG A 69 -6.80 0.50 3.88
N ALA A 70 -5.92 1.10 3.08
CA ALA A 70 -5.47 0.57 1.78
C ALA A 70 -4.82 -0.83 1.83
N GLY A 71 -4.18 -1.16 2.96
CA GLY A 71 -3.57 -2.46 3.22
C GLY A 71 -4.50 -3.46 3.92
N THR A 72 -5.80 -3.19 4.04
CA THR A 72 -6.72 -4.12 4.70
C THR A 72 -7.01 -5.32 3.79
N PRO A 73 -6.74 -6.56 4.22
CA PRO A 73 -7.01 -7.74 3.41
C PRO A 73 -8.52 -8.01 3.33
N ILE A 74 -8.98 -8.52 2.18
CA ILE A 74 -10.39 -8.92 1.97
C ILE A 74 -10.75 -10.19 2.78
N ALA A 75 -9.77 -11.05 3.04
CA ALA A 75 -9.91 -12.23 3.90
C ALA A 75 -8.65 -12.39 4.76
N PRO A 76 -8.75 -12.91 6.00
CA PRO A 76 -7.58 -13.20 6.81
C PRO A 76 -6.63 -14.16 6.06
N ALA A 77 -5.32 -13.94 6.19
CA ALA A 77 -4.34 -14.89 5.68
C ALA A 77 -4.54 -16.23 6.41
N SER A 78 -4.77 -17.29 5.62
CA SER A 78 -4.91 -18.68 6.09
C SER A 78 -3.64 -19.22 6.71
#